data_AF-A0A7C3DPR9-F1
#
_entry.id   AF-A0A7C3DPR9-F1
#
_cell.length_a   1.000
_cell.length_b   1.000
_cell.length_c   1.000
_cell.angle_alpha   90.00
_cell.angle_beta   90.00
_cell.angle_gamma   90.00
#
_symmetry.space_group_name_H-M   'P 1'
#
loop_
_entity.id
_entity.type
_entity.pdbx_description
1 polymer ?
#
loop_
_entity_poly.entity_id
_entity_poly.type
_entity_poly.pdbx_seq_one_letter_code
_entity_poly.pdbx_strand_id
1 'polypeptide(L)'
;MRSIGLLLLCVAAAAQVRLVERGGRWILERDGKPYFVKGAVVIGGEESGRLLDELKRAGGNSARTSPRMLDALAQRGMTGFVGLPVGKARLGFDYSDPRQVAKLEEQLRETVLQYKDHPALLLWTIGNEPNIGSTREQARQSYAWIEKAARMVKSMDGRHPVITVVGDGEMREFLRDLDELCPSLDAVGLNAYHSIHFLREEIRERGWKRPYLITEFGPRGHWQVIRSAWGMPVEDTSTEKALHYRASYLSAVADNPQCLGSYVFLWYGQHHEKTHTWYNMFLADGSRTAAVDVMEEIWSGRAPRNRAPEILALQAAGRFQPPTVKAGALIECKVAARDPDGDALRVDWDLRVDVADHPNAGGDREPGTPPITGSIVEARGWTASVRIPAQPGHYRLFVYVRDGKGGAATANRPIRAE
;
A
#
# COMPACT_ATOMS: atom_id res chain seq x y z
N MET A 1 -46.78 -37.60 -1.38
CA MET A 1 -46.25 -36.51 -0.52
C MET A 1 -44.80 -36.25 -0.91
N ARG A 2 -44.52 -35.15 -1.62
CA ARG A 2 -43.16 -34.69 -1.89
C ARG A 2 -42.92 -33.46 -1.00
N SER A 3 -42.01 -33.58 -0.04
CA SER A 3 -41.57 -32.45 0.79
C SER A 3 -40.85 -31.43 -0.09
N ILE A 4 -41.41 -30.24 -0.17
CA ILE A 4 -40.75 -29.05 -0.71
C ILE A 4 -39.85 -28.54 0.43
N GLY A 5 -38.54 -28.77 0.30
CA GLY A 5 -37.55 -28.16 1.19
C GLY A 5 -37.46 -26.67 0.89
N LEU A 6 -37.89 -25.84 1.83
CA LEU A 6 -37.74 -24.39 1.77
C LEU A 6 -36.26 -24.05 2.00
N LEU A 7 -35.55 -23.70 0.93
CA LEU A 7 -34.22 -23.09 1.04
C LEU A 7 -34.41 -21.67 1.60
N LEU A 8 -34.20 -21.48 2.90
CA LEU A 8 -34.03 -20.14 3.47
C LEU A 8 -32.71 -19.56 2.97
N LEU A 9 -32.77 -18.66 1.99
CA LEU A 9 -31.68 -17.73 1.73
C LEU A 9 -31.56 -16.80 2.94
N CYS A 10 -30.62 -17.09 3.84
CA CYS A 10 -30.18 -16.15 4.85
C CYS A 10 -29.44 -15.01 4.13
N VAL A 11 -30.16 -13.95 3.75
CA VAL A 11 -29.54 -12.69 3.36
C VAL A 11 -28.88 -12.13 4.60
N ALA A 12 -27.54 -12.14 4.65
CA ALA A 12 -26.80 -11.59 5.77
C ALA A 12 -27.14 -10.10 5.91
N ALA A 13 -27.62 -9.69 7.09
CA ALA A 13 -27.92 -8.30 7.37
C ALA A 13 -26.65 -7.44 7.26
N ALA A 14 -26.83 -6.21 6.81
CA ALA A 14 -25.76 -5.25 6.71
C ALA A 14 -25.13 -4.97 8.09
N ALA A 15 -23.80 -4.93 8.16
CA ALA A 15 -23.10 -4.77 9.43
C ALA A 15 -23.38 -3.40 10.07
N GLN A 16 -23.36 -3.35 11.40
CA GLN A 16 -23.30 -2.10 12.15
C GLN A 16 -21.90 -1.89 12.68
N VAL A 17 -21.30 -0.73 12.37
CA VAL A 17 -19.96 -0.38 12.78
C VAL A 17 -19.99 0.89 13.63
N ARG A 18 -19.34 0.85 14.79
CA ARG A 18 -19.30 1.97 15.75
C ARG A 18 -17.88 2.22 16.22
N LEU A 19 -17.57 3.48 16.50
CA LEU A 19 -16.36 3.88 17.21
C LEU A 19 -16.75 4.22 18.64
N VAL A 20 -16.14 3.56 19.62
CA VAL A 20 -16.42 3.79 21.04
C VAL A 20 -15.12 4.00 21.79
N GLU A 21 -15.15 4.89 22.79
CA GLU A 21 -14.03 5.07 23.71
C GLU A 21 -14.31 4.29 25.01
N ARG A 22 -13.36 3.47 25.46
CA ARG A 22 -13.42 2.75 26.74
C ARG A 22 -12.07 2.79 27.43
N GLY A 23 -12.03 3.34 28.65
CA GLY A 23 -10.79 3.40 29.45
C GLY A 23 -9.63 4.13 28.77
N GLY A 24 -9.93 5.22 28.05
CA GLY A 24 -8.93 6.00 27.31
C GLY A 24 -8.43 5.34 26.02
N ARG A 25 -9.12 4.30 25.52
CA ARG A 25 -8.82 3.65 24.23
C ARG A 25 -10.02 3.70 23.31
N TRP A 26 -9.76 4.04 22.06
CA TRP A 26 -10.71 3.91 20.97
C TRP A 26 -10.80 2.47 20.48
N ILE A 27 -12.03 2.01 20.27
CA ILE A 27 -12.35 0.66 19.82
C ILE A 27 -13.31 0.80 18.64
N LEU A 28 -12.94 0.19 17.53
CA LEU A 28 -13.85 -0.05 16.41
C LEU A 28 -14.63 -1.32 16.75
N GLU A 29 -15.95 -1.23 16.75
CA GLU A 29 -16.85 -2.37 16.97
C GLU A 29 -17.59 -2.70 15.68
N ARG A 30 -17.66 -3.99 15.34
CA ARG A 30 -18.51 -4.52 14.27
C ARG A 30 -19.53 -5.47 14.88
N ASP A 31 -20.80 -5.14 14.72
CA ASP A 31 -21.94 -5.86 15.32
C ASP A 31 -21.77 -6.06 16.84
N GLY A 32 -21.32 -4.99 17.52
CA GLY A 32 -21.10 -4.96 18.97
C GLY A 32 -19.84 -5.71 19.45
N LYS A 33 -19.03 -6.26 18.55
CA LYS A 33 -17.78 -6.96 18.89
C LYS A 33 -16.55 -6.10 18.56
N PRO A 34 -15.53 -6.03 19.43
CA PRO A 34 -14.28 -5.36 19.11
C PRO A 34 -13.65 -5.89 17.82
N TYR A 35 -13.19 -4.98 16.99
CA TYR A 35 -12.63 -5.25 15.67
C TYR A 35 -11.38 -4.40 15.45
N PHE A 36 -10.20 -5.02 15.55
CA PHE A 36 -8.95 -4.35 15.20
C PHE A 36 -8.58 -4.66 13.76
N VAL A 37 -8.30 -3.63 12.95
CA VAL A 37 -8.03 -3.80 11.53
C VAL A 37 -6.62 -4.35 11.31
N LYS A 38 -6.55 -5.55 10.73
CA LYS A 38 -5.34 -6.18 10.19
C LYS A 38 -5.47 -6.22 8.68
N GLY A 39 -5.26 -5.06 8.06
CA GLY A 39 -5.65 -4.80 6.69
C GLY A 39 -4.50 -4.77 5.70
N ALA A 40 -4.85 -4.85 4.43
CA ALA A 40 -3.95 -4.55 3.32
C ALA A 40 -4.63 -3.74 2.22
N VAL A 41 -3.86 -2.95 1.48
CA VAL A 41 -4.33 -2.33 0.24
C VAL A 41 -4.27 -3.38 -0.87
N VAL A 42 -5.43 -3.70 -1.45
CA VAL A 42 -5.57 -4.72 -2.50
C VAL A 42 -6.26 -4.10 -3.72
N ILE A 43 -5.54 -4.08 -4.84
CA ILE A 43 -6.05 -3.59 -6.11
C ILE A 43 -6.96 -4.68 -6.73
N GLY A 44 -8.15 -4.28 -7.18
CA GLY A 44 -9.07 -5.18 -7.87
C GLY A 44 -8.55 -5.57 -9.26
N GLY A 45 -8.79 -6.82 -9.66
CA GLY A 45 -8.28 -7.37 -10.92
C GLY A 45 -8.26 -8.89 -10.89
N GLU A 46 -7.66 -9.51 -11.91
CA GLU A 46 -7.63 -10.97 -12.08
C GLU A 46 -6.97 -11.70 -10.89
N GLU A 47 -5.93 -11.12 -10.29
CA GLU A 47 -5.22 -11.72 -9.16
C GLU A 47 -5.91 -11.52 -7.80
N SER A 48 -6.96 -10.70 -7.74
CA SER A 48 -7.52 -10.24 -6.47
C SER A 48 -8.03 -11.37 -5.58
N GLY A 49 -8.62 -12.42 -6.15
CA GLY A 49 -9.06 -13.61 -5.41
C GLY A 49 -7.90 -14.29 -4.67
N ARG A 50 -6.80 -14.58 -5.39
CA ARG A 50 -5.57 -15.17 -4.82
C ARG A 50 -4.99 -14.28 -3.72
N LEU A 51 -4.93 -12.97 -3.96
CA LEU A 51 -4.37 -12.02 -2.99
C LEU A 51 -5.20 -11.92 -1.71
N LEU A 52 -6.53 -12.01 -1.80
CA LEU A 52 -7.41 -12.07 -0.64
C LEU A 52 -7.28 -13.39 0.12
N ASP A 53 -7.06 -14.51 -0.59
CA ASP A 53 -6.76 -15.80 0.05
C ASP A 53 -5.43 -15.77 0.80
N GLU A 54 -4.39 -15.18 0.20
CA GLU A 54 -3.10 -14.96 0.87
C GLU A 54 -3.24 -14.03 2.08
N LEU A 55 -4.03 -12.95 1.97
CA LEU A 55 -4.25 -12.01 3.07
C LEU A 55 -4.93 -12.72 4.25
N LYS A 56 -5.96 -13.51 3.98
CA LYS A 56 -6.64 -14.32 5.00
C LYS A 56 -5.71 -15.36 5.61
N ARG A 57 -4.89 -16.03 4.80
CA ARG A 57 -3.90 -17.01 5.25
C ARG A 57 -2.89 -16.38 6.21
N ALA A 58 -2.43 -15.16 5.91
CA ALA A 58 -1.53 -14.39 6.77
C ALA A 58 -2.18 -13.88 8.07
N GLY A 59 -3.49 -14.07 8.25
CA GLY A 59 -4.23 -13.58 9.43
C GLY A 59 -4.79 -12.16 9.28
N GLY A 60 -4.75 -11.60 8.07
CA GLY A 60 -5.44 -10.35 7.74
C GLY A 60 -6.97 -10.53 7.71
N ASN A 61 -7.70 -9.46 8.03
CA ASN A 61 -9.16 -9.48 8.16
C ASN A 61 -9.89 -8.42 7.33
N SER A 62 -9.17 -7.47 6.72
CA SER A 62 -9.77 -6.35 5.97
C SER A 62 -8.96 -5.99 4.73
N ALA A 63 -9.61 -5.46 3.69
CA ALA A 63 -8.93 -4.87 2.55
C ALA A 63 -9.40 -3.44 2.28
N ARG A 64 -8.43 -2.55 1.99
CA ARG A 64 -8.69 -1.22 1.42
C ARG A 64 -8.75 -1.38 -0.09
N THR A 65 -9.92 -1.14 -0.66
CA THR A 65 -10.20 -1.53 -2.04
C THR A 65 -11.44 -0.82 -2.63
N SER A 66 -11.77 -1.15 -3.89
CA SER A 66 -12.99 -0.68 -4.55
C SER A 66 -14.24 -1.38 -4.00
N PRO A 67 -15.42 -0.75 -4.04
CA PRO A 67 -16.67 -1.40 -3.59
C PRO A 67 -16.99 -2.70 -4.34
N ARG A 68 -16.51 -2.86 -5.58
CA ARG A 68 -16.71 -4.08 -6.39
C ARG A 68 -16.06 -5.33 -5.79
N MET A 69 -15.13 -5.17 -4.85
CA MET A 69 -14.45 -6.29 -4.18
C MET A 69 -15.18 -6.78 -2.93
N LEU A 70 -16.29 -6.13 -2.52
CA LEU A 70 -17.00 -6.44 -1.30
C LEU A 70 -17.56 -7.86 -1.26
N ASP A 71 -18.09 -8.38 -2.38
CA ASP A 71 -18.57 -9.77 -2.46
C ASP A 71 -17.43 -10.78 -2.21
N ALA A 72 -16.28 -10.56 -2.85
CA ALA A 72 -15.10 -11.42 -2.69
C ALA A 72 -14.56 -11.41 -1.26
N LEU A 73 -14.69 -10.27 -0.56
CA LEU A 73 -14.38 -10.14 0.87
C LEU A 73 -15.40 -10.89 1.73
N ALA A 74 -16.70 -10.73 1.46
CA ALA A 74 -17.77 -11.41 2.20
C ALA A 74 -17.63 -12.93 2.14
N GLN A 75 -17.34 -13.49 0.95
CA GLN A 75 -17.09 -14.92 0.76
C GLN A 75 -15.93 -15.45 1.63
N ARG A 76 -15.01 -14.57 2.03
CA ARG A 76 -13.86 -14.88 2.88
C ARG A 76 -14.08 -14.50 4.35
N GLY A 77 -15.22 -13.93 4.70
CA GLY A 77 -15.49 -13.42 6.05
C GLY A 77 -14.65 -12.20 6.42
N MET A 78 -14.19 -11.45 5.42
CA MET A 78 -13.36 -10.26 5.56
C MET A 78 -14.18 -8.99 5.35
N THR A 79 -13.59 -7.85 5.71
CA THR A 79 -14.24 -6.54 5.61
C THR A 79 -13.59 -5.61 4.60
N GLY A 80 -14.32 -4.59 4.14
CA GLY A 80 -13.88 -3.62 3.15
C GLY A 80 -13.83 -2.21 3.71
N PHE A 81 -12.66 -1.57 3.58
CA PHE A 81 -12.50 -0.13 3.61
C PHE A 81 -12.69 0.37 2.18
N VAL A 82 -13.75 1.17 1.96
CA VAL A 82 -14.21 1.47 0.60
C VAL A 82 -13.99 2.94 0.27
N GLY A 83 -13.29 3.18 -0.84
CA GLY A 83 -13.05 4.51 -1.38
C GLY A 83 -14.27 5.10 -2.10
N LEU A 84 -14.64 6.31 -1.70
CA LEU A 84 -15.55 7.21 -2.39
C LEU A 84 -14.75 8.28 -3.15
N PRO A 85 -15.29 8.84 -4.24
CA PRO A 85 -14.55 9.78 -5.08
C PRO A 85 -14.33 11.12 -4.37
N VAL A 86 -13.25 11.81 -4.75
CA VAL A 86 -12.94 13.19 -4.35
C VAL A 86 -12.32 13.94 -5.53
N GLY A 87 -12.58 15.24 -5.62
CA GLY A 87 -11.93 16.10 -6.61
C GLY A 87 -10.48 16.41 -6.23
N LYS A 88 -9.56 16.32 -7.21
CA LYS A 88 -8.14 16.67 -7.03
C LYS A 88 -7.77 17.88 -7.87
N ALA A 89 -7.34 18.96 -7.23
CA ALA A 89 -6.98 20.21 -7.93
C ALA A 89 -5.83 20.00 -8.92
N ARG A 90 -4.83 19.18 -8.57
CA ARG A 90 -3.73 18.80 -9.47
C ARG A 90 -4.16 18.10 -10.76
N LEU A 91 -5.39 17.54 -10.79
CA LEU A 91 -5.99 16.89 -11.96
C LEU A 91 -7.04 17.78 -12.65
N GLY A 92 -7.07 19.08 -12.31
CA GLY A 92 -7.96 20.07 -12.91
C GLY A 92 -9.36 20.15 -12.30
N PHE A 93 -9.60 19.50 -11.15
CA PHE A 93 -10.89 19.62 -10.46
C PHE A 93 -11.02 20.99 -9.79
N ASP A 94 -12.13 21.68 -10.04
CA ASP A 94 -12.44 22.99 -9.46
C ASP A 94 -13.68 22.90 -8.57
N TYR A 95 -13.50 23.12 -7.26
CA TYR A 95 -14.60 23.11 -6.29
C TYR A 95 -15.56 24.30 -6.41
N SER A 96 -15.20 25.32 -7.20
CA SER A 96 -16.09 26.44 -7.54
C SER A 96 -16.97 26.16 -8.77
N ASP A 97 -16.69 25.11 -9.55
CA ASP A 97 -17.49 24.71 -10.71
C ASP A 97 -18.68 23.83 -10.26
N PRO A 98 -19.93 24.34 -10.30
CA PRO A 98 -21.09 23.60 -9.83
C PRO A 98 -21.38 22.34 -10.66
N ARG A 99 -20.94 22.26 -11.93
CA ARG A 99 -21.15 21.07 -12.76
C ARG A 99 -20.23 19.92 -12.34
N GLN A 100 -18.96 20.23 -12.07
CA GLN A 100 -18.01 19.24 -11.57
C GLN A 100 -18.41 18.73 -10.18
N VAL A 101 -18.80 19.64 -9.28
CA VAL A 101 -19.28 19.30 -7.94
C VAL A 101 -20.53 18.44 -7.99
N ALA A 102 -21.54 18.81 -8.80
CA ALA A 102 -22.77 18.03 -8.93
C ALA A 102 -22.51 16.61 -9.46
N LYS A 103 -21.62 16.47 -10.45
CA LYS A 103 -21.23 15.15 -10.99
C LYS A 103 -20.54 14.30 -9.92
N LEU A 104 -19.63 14.89 -9.15
CA LEU A 104 -18.92 14.19 -8.08
C LEU A 104 -19.86 13.73 -6.95
N GLU A 105 -20.81 14.59 -6.57
CA GLU A 105 -21.83 14.28 -5.57
C GLU A 105 -22.76 13.15 -6.02
N GLU A 106 -23.16 13.14 -7.30
CA GLU A 106 -23.98 12.07 -7.85
C GLU A 106 -23.24 10.73 -7.85
N GLN A 107 -21.97 10.70 -8.29
CA GLN A 107 -21.15 9.48 -8.26
C GLN A 107 -20.98 8.92 -6.85
N LEU A 108 -20.78 9.81 -5.87
CA LEU A 108 -20.71 9.45 -4.46
C LEU A 108 -22.04 8.86 -3.98
N ARG A 109 -23.17 9.51 -4.30
CA ARG A 109 -24.52 9.09 -3.91
C ARG A 109 -24.88 7.72 -4.47
N GLU A 110 -24.64 7.51 -5.77
CA GLU A 110 -24.86 6.22 -6.45
C GLU A 110 -24.07 5.10 -5.76
N THR A 111 -22.78 5.34 -5.48
CA THR A 111 -21.93 4.34 -4.82
C THR A 111 -22.44 4.00 -3.41
N VAL A 112 -22.78 5.00 -2.60
CA VAL A 112 -23.27 4.75 -1.23
C VAL A 112 -24.59 3.99 -1.26
N LEU A 113 -25.56 4.42 -2.07
CA LEU A 113 -26.85 3.73 -2.16
C LEU A 113 -26.72 2.28 -2.65
N GLN A 114 -25.77 2.02 -3.55
CA GLN A 114 -25.53 0.68 -4.07
C GLN A 114 -24.93 -0.27 -3.01
N TYR A 115 -23.98 0.20 -2.19
CA TYR A 115 -23.18 -0.71 -1.34
C TYR A 115 -23.37 -0.53 0.17
N LYS A 116 -24.13 0.47 0.64
CA LYS A 116 -24.35 0.70 2.08
C LYS A 116 -24.83 -0.53 2.82
N ASP A 117 -25.66 -1.37 2.20
CA ASP A 117 -26.25 -2.57 2.82
C ASP A 117 -25.37 -3.82 2.67
N HIS A 118 -24.15 -3.70 2.13
CA HIS A 118 -23.28 -4.84 1.92
C HIS A 118 -22.66 -5.34 3.25
N PRO A 119 -22.75 -6.64 3.59
CA PRO A 119 -22.33 -7.17 4.90
C PRO A 119 -20.82 -7.07 5.18
N ALA A 120 -19.99 -7.05 4.12
CA ALA A 120 -18.55 -6.85 4.25
C ALA A 120 -18.11 -5.39 4.40
N LEU A 121 -18.98 -4.40 4.20
CA LEU A 121 -18.58 -3.00 4.34
C LEU A 121 -18.17 -2.71 5.79
N LEU A 122 -17.01 -2.08 5.99
CA LEU A 122 -16.52 -1.67 7.30
C LEU A 122 -16.70 -0.17 7.51
N LEU A 123 -16.21 0.62 6.56
CA LEU A 123 -16.22 2.08 6.61
C LEU A 123 -16.02 2.67 5.22
N TRP A 124 -16.44 3.92 5.08
CA TRP A 124 -16.26 4.74 3.89
C TRP A 124 -15.07 5.68 4.06
N THR A 125 -14.23 5.82 3.04
CA THR A 125 -13.31 6.97 2.93
C THR A 125 -13.74 7.90 1.81
N ILE A 126 -13.90 9.18 2.11
CA ILE A 126 -14.09 10.22 1.11
C ILE A 126 -12.71 10.61 0.59
N GLY A 127 -12.36 10.08 -0.59
CA GLY A 127 -11.11 10.40 -1.24
C GLY A 127 -9.86 9.71 -0.69
N ASN A 128 -8.75 9.99 -1.38
CA ASN A 128 -7.38 9.70 -0.97
C ASN A 128 -6.50 10.91 -1.30
N GLU A 129 -5.93 11.51 -0.26
CA GLU A 129 -4.91 12.57 -0.33
C GLU A 129 -5.29 13.68 -1.33
N PRO A 130 -6.46 14.33 -1.14
CA PRO A 130 -6.95 15.37 -2.05
C PRO A 130 -6.03 16.61 -2.10
N ASN A 131 -5.16 16.74 -1.10
CA ASN A 131 -4.20 17.83 -0.94
C ASN A 131 -2.90 17.65 -1.73
N ILE A 132 -2.61 16.47 -2.31
CA ILE A 132 -1.36 16.25 -3.05
C ILE A 132 -1.27 17.24 -4.22
N GLY A 133 -0.19 18.02 -4.24
CA GLY A 133 0.07 19.02 -5.27
C GLY A 133 -0.91 20.19 -5.27
N SER A 134 -1.68 20.37 -4.20
CA SER A 134 -2.65 21.45 -4.03
C SER A 134 -2.04 22.59 -3.22
N THR A 135 -2.46 23.83 -3.47
CA THR A 135 -2.20 24.94 -2.54
C THR A 135 -3.00 24.76 -1.26
N ARG A 136 -2.64 25.48 -0.18
CA ARG A 136 -3.40 25.46 1.07
C ARG A 136 -4.86 25.88 0.90
N GLU A 137 -5.14 26.84 0.02
CA GLU A 137 -6.51 27.26 -0.31
C GLU A 137 -7.30 26.12 -0.97
N GLN A 138 -6.72 25.49 -1.99
CA GLN A 138 -7.32 24.35 -2.68
C GLN A 138 -7.56 23.16 -1.72
N ALA A 139 -6.62 22.91 -0.80
CA ALA A 139 -6.79 21.90 0.23
C ALA A 139 -7.99 22.22 1.14
N ARG A 140 -8.12 23.45 1.63
CA ARG A 140 -9.27 23.88 2.46
C ARG A 140 -10.61 23.80 1.71
N GLN A 141 -10.64 24.13 0.42
CA GLN A 141 -11.82 23.93 -0.42
C GLN A 141 -12.22 22.45 -0.49
N SER A 142 -11.24 21.56 -0.66
CA SER A 142 -11.49 20.12 -0.64
C SER A 142 -12.04 19.63 0.71
N TYR A 143 -11.55 20.19 1.83
CA TYR A 143 -12.04 19.85 3.18
C TYR A 143 -13.47 20.34 3.42
N ALA A 144 -13.80 21.55 2.98
CA ALA A 144 -15.17 22.06 3.04
C ALA A 144 -16.15 21.17 2.25
N TRP A 145 -15.72 20.67 1.08
CA TRP A 145 -16.52 19.72 0.31
C TRP A 145 -16.58 18.33 0.98
N ILE A 146 -15.48 17.84 1.55
CA ILE A 146 -15.45 16.57 2.29
C ILE A 146 -16.43 16.59 3.47
N GLU A 147 -16.55 17.70 4.19
CA GLU A 147 -17.54 17.85 5.25
C GLU A 147 -18.98 17.76 4.73
N LYS A 148 -19.28 18.44 3.61
CA LYS A 148 -20.59 18.33 2.94
C LYS A 148 -20.87 16.87 2.53
N ALA A 149 -19.89 16.22 1.92
CA ALA A 149 -19.96 14.83 1.49
C ALA A 149 -20.16 13.89 2.69
N ALA A 150 -19.47 14.10 3.81
CA ALA A 150 -19.60 13.28 5.01
C ALA A 150 -21.03 13.31 5.58
N ARG A 151 -21.64 14.50 5.66
CA ARG A 151 -23.05 14.64 6.08
C ARG A 151 -24.01 13.93 5.13
N MET A 152 -23.76 14.04 3.83
CA MET A 152 -24.55 13.36 2.79
C MET A 152 -24.43 11.84 2.90
N VAL A 153 -23.22 11.28 3.06
CA VAL A 153 -23.03 9.84 3.27
C VAL A 153 -23.79 9.39 4.52
N LYS A 154 -23.64 10.11 5.64
CA LYS A 154 -24.27 9.76 6.93
C LYS A 154 -25.80 9.83 6.92
N SER A 155 -26.40 10.68 6.07
CA SER A 155 -27.86 10.70 5.92
C SER A 155 -28.41 9.50 5.15
N MET A 156 -27.59 8.87 4.31
CA MET A 156 -27.93 7.65 3.56
C MET A 156 -27.53 6.37 4.29
N ASP A 157 -26.43 6.41 5.03
CA ASP A 157 -25.84 5.28 5.75
C ASP A 157 -25.42 5.70 7.16
N GLY A 158 -26.31 5.44 8.13
CA GLY A 158 -26.03 5.64 9.56
C GLY A 158 -25.36 4.45 10.25
N ARG A 159 -24.94 3.41 9.50
CA ARG A 159 -24.37 2.17 10.07
C ARG A 159 -22.85 2.10 9.97
N HIS A 160 -22.22 2.86 9.07
CA HIS A 160 -20.78 2.80 8.85
C HIS A 160 -20.09 4.15 9.10
N PRO A 161 -18.90 4.14 9.72
CA PRO A 161 -18.07 5.33 9.85
C PRO A 161 -17.69 5.92 8.49
N VAL A 162 -17.54 7.25 8.47
CA VAL A 162 -17.07 8.03 7.33
C VAL A 162 -15.79 8.75 7.72
N ILE A 163 -14.72 8.52 6.96
CA ILE A 163 -13.40 9.12 7.16
C ILE A 163 -12.93 9.82 5.88
N THR A 164 -11.79 10.50 5.95
CA THR A 164 -10.98 10.86 4.77
C THR A 164 -9.53 10.46 5.03
N VAL A 165 -8.72 10.38 3.97
CA VAL A 165 -7.31 9.96 4.03
C VAL A 165 -6.41 11.11 3.62
N VAL A 166 -5.36 11.35 4.42
CA VAL A 166 -4.29 12.32 4.16
C VAL A 166 -2.92 11.66 4.21
N GLY A 167 -1.97 12.23 3.47
CA GLY A 167 -0.58 11.77 3.40
C GLY A 167 0.31 12.40 4.48
N ASP A 168 1.51 11.85 4.63
CA ASP A 168 2.47 12.27 5.64
C ASP A 168 3.16 13.61 5.36
N GLY A 169 3.19 14.05 4.09
CA GLY A 169 3.96 15.22 3.64
C GLY A 169 3.63 16.55 4.31
N GLU A 170 2.43 16.75 4.89
CA GLU A 170 2.07 18.01 5.59
C GLU A 170 1.07 17.77 6.74
N MET A 171 1.16 16.60 7.39
CA MET A 171 0.21 16.12 8.41
C MET A 171 -0.12 17.15 9.52
N ARG A 172 0.87 17.98 9.90
CA ARG A 172 0.76 19.01 10.93
C ARG A 172 -0.34 20.04 10.65
N GLU A 173 -0.44 20.57 9.43
CA GLU A 173 -1.44 21.60 9.12
C GLU A 173 -2.80 20.96 8.83
N PHE A 174 -2.80 19.76 8.27
CA PHE A 174 -4.03 19.07 7.88
C PHE A 174 -4.86 18.54 9.02
N LEU A 175 -4.25 17.97 10.07
CA LEU A 175 -5.04 17.48 11.21
C LEU A 175 -5.82 18.61 11.88
N ARG A 176 -5.24 19.82 11.97
CA ARG A 176 -5.94 20.99 12.50
C ARG A 176 -7.09 21.42 11.58
N ASP A 177 -6.81 21.55 10.29
CA ASP A 177 -7.83 22.00 9.33
C ASP A 177 -8.98 20.98 9.20
N LEU A 178 -8.72 19.66 9.31
CA LEU A 178 -9.76 18.63 9.37
C LEU A 178 -10.57 18.66 10.69
N ASP A 179 -9.96 19.07 11.80
CA ASP A 179 -10.67 19.23 13.08
C ASP A 179 -11.61 20.43 13.06
N GLU A 180 -11.18 21.52 12.45
CA GLU A 180 -11.98 22.72 12.26
C GLU A 180 -13.09 22.54 11.21
N LEU A 181 -12.75 21.99 10.04
CA LEU A 181 -13.61 22.03 8.86
C LEU A 181 -14.44 20.76 8.66
N CYS A 182 -14.03 19.64 9.23
CA CYS A 182 -14.68 18.33 9.00
C CYS A 182 -15.17 17.65 10.29
N PRO A 183 -16.04 18.29 11.09
CA PRO A 183 -16.56 17.71 12.32
C PRO A 183 -17.45 16.48 12.10
N SER A 184 -17.98 16.28 10.88
CA SER A 184 -18.81 15.12 10.57
C SER A 184 -18.00 13.86 10.28
N LEU A 185 -16.67 13.91 10.19
CA LEU A 185 -15.84 12.71 10.06
C LEU A 185 -15.68 11.99 11.41
N ASP A 186 -15.82 10.66 11.38
CA ASP A 186 -15.73 9.82 12.59
C ASP A 186 -14.27 9.56 13.01
N ALA A 187 -13.36 9.55 12.05
CA ALA A 187 -11.93 9.32 12.20
C ALA A 187 -11.16 9.92 11.02
N VAL A 188 -9.82 9.83 11.06
CA VAL A 188 -8.94 10.15 9.93
C VAL A 188 -8.13 8.93 9.53
N GLY A 189 -7.87 8.79 8.23
CA GLY A 189 -6.92 7.84 7.68
C GLY A 189 -5.59 8.52 7.39
N LEU A 190 -4.50 7.87 7.77
CA LEU A 190 -3.15 8.41 7.62
C LEU A 190 -2.33 7.46 6.74
N ASN A 191 -1.92 7.95 5.57
CA ASN A 191 -0.92 7.29 4.74
C ASN A 191 0.46 7.72 5.25
N ALA A 192 1.21 6.80 5.86
CA ALA A 192 2.49 7.08 6.50
C ALA A 192 3.53 6.02 6.13
N TYR A 193 4.60 6.46 5.47
CA TYR A 193 5.71 5.60 5.04
C TYR A 193 6.84 5.70 6.05
N HIS A 194 7.96 6.36 5.75
CA HIS A 194 9.05 6.47 6.72
C HIS A 194 8.70 7.28 7.99
N SER A 195 7.83 8.29 7.84
CA SER A 195 7.35 9.17 8.92
C SER A 195 6.56 8.44 10.02
N ILE A 196 6.08 7.23 9.73
CA ILE A 196 5.24 6.44 10.64
C ILE A 196 5.87 6.24 12.02
N HIS A 197 7.20 6.21 12.12
CA HIS A 197 7.91 6.06 13.39
C HIS A 197 7.69 7.22 14.37
N PHE A 198 7.34 8.40 13.88
CA PHE A 198 7.09 9.60 14.68
C PHE A 198 5.60 9.92 14.83
N LEU A 199 4.74 9.18 14.12
CA LEU A 199 3.31 9.47 13.97
C LEU A 199 2.58 9.65 15.31
N ARG A 200 2.85 8.76 16.27
CA ARG A 200 2.20 8.79 17.59
C ARG A 200 2.50 10.08 18.35
N GLU A 201 3.75 10.52 18.30
CA GLU A 201 4.20 11.76 18.95
C GLU A 201 3.63 12.97 18.23
N GLU A 202 3.69 12.99 16.90
CA GLU A 202 3.15 14.09 16.10
C GLU A 202 1.64 14.29 16.36
N ILE A 203 0.84 13.22 16.32
CA ILE A 203 -0.60 13.29 16.60
C ILE A 203 -0.88 13.86 18.00
N ARG A 204 -0.12 13.39 19.01
CA ARG A 204 -0.23 13.86 20.40
C ARG A 204 0.09 15.35 20.51
N GLU A 205 1.20 15.81 19.91
CA GLU A 205 1.62 17.21 19.91
C GLU A 205 0.64 18.13 19.20
N ARG A 206 -0.05 17.65 18.15
CA ARG A 206 -1.08 18.41 17.45
C ARG A 206 -2.40 18.48 18.21
N GLY A 207 -2.55 17.70 19.28
CA GLY A 207 -3.78 17.68 20.09
C GLY A 207 -4.95 16.96 19.42
N TRP A 208 -4.73 16.20 18.35
CA TRP A 208 -5.79 15.43 17.70
C TRP A 208 -6.33 14.34 18.65
N LYS A 209 -7.64 14.35 18.94
CA LYS A 209 -8.26 13.46 19.95
C LYS A 209 -9.10 12.32 19.36
N ARG A 210 -9.59 12.48 18.13
CA ARG A 210 -10.42 11.49 17.43
C ARG A 210 -9.61 10.25 17.06
N PRO A 211 -10.23 9.07 16.91
CA PRO A 211 -9.51 7.88 16.47
C PRO A 211 -8.96 8.03 15.05
N TYR A 212 -7.98 7.19 14.69
CA TYR A 212 -7.45 7.12 13.33
C TYR A 212 -7.13 5.69 12.89
N LEU A 213 -6.97 5.52 11.58
CA LEU A 213 -6.39 4.32 10.96
C LEU A 213 -5.11 4.70 10.24
N ILE A 214 -4.13 3.81 10.25
CA ILE A 214 -3.00 3.92 9.33
C ILE A 214 -3.42 3.27 8.01
N THR A 215 -3.84 4.08 7.04
CA THR A 215 -4.54 3.61 5.84
C THR A 215 -3.63 3.20 4.70
N GLU A 216 -2.35 3.56 4.78
CA GLU A 216 -1.23 2.97 4.06
C GLU A 216 0.01 3.04 4.95
N PHE A 217 0.75 1.95 5.04
CA PHE A 217 2.15 1.97 5.46
C PHE A 217 2.93 0.95 4.64
N GLY A 218 4.16 1.30 4.30
CA GLY A 218 4.92 0.62 3.27
C GLY A 218 6.41 0.59 3.56
N PRO A 219 7.24 0.24 2.55
CA PRO A 219 8.65 0.54 2.58
C PRO A 219 8.85 2.07 2.56
N ARG A 220 10.10 2.53 2.72
CA ARG A 220 10.42 3.95 2.50
C ARG A 220 9.94 4.40 1.12
N GLY A 221 9.29 5.56 1.07
CA GLY A 221 8.90 6.18 -0.19
C GLY A 221 10.11 6.51 -1.04
N HIS A 222 9.96 6.54 -2.37
CA HIS A 222 11.07 6.87 -3.28
C HIS A 222 11.65 8.28 -3.10
N TRP A 223 10.91 9.17 -2.43
CA TRP A 223 11.37 10.49 -1.99
C TRP A 223 12.13 10.47 -0.64
N GLN A 224 12.13 9.34 0.08
CA GLN A 224 12.69 9.17 1.43
C GLN A 224 13.98 8.31 1.44
N VAL A 225 14.43 7.85 0.27
CA VAL A 225 15.65 7.04 0.12
C VAL A 225 16.83 7.89 -0.36
N ILE A 226 18.04 7.35 -0.20
CA ILE A 226 19.24 7.95 -0.78
C ILE A 226 19.14 7.98 -2.31
N ARG A 227 19.81 8.94 -2.93
CA ARG A 227 19.87 9.09 -4.39
C ARG A 227 21.29 8.85 -4.91
N SER A 228 21.40 8.34 -6.14
CA SER A 228 22.67 8.25 -6.85
C SER A 228 23.24 9.64 -7.15
N ALA A 229 24.49 9.71 -7.61
CA ALA A 229 25.12 10.97 -8.01
C ALA A 229 24.39 11.69 -9.16
N TRP A 230 23.52 11.00 -9.91
CA TRP A 230 22.69 11.54 -10.98
C TRP A 230 21.20 11.60 -10.62
N GLY A 231 20.88 11.54 -9.32
CA GLY A 231 19.53 11.80 -8.81
C GLY A 231 18.57 10.61 -8.80
N MET A 232 18.97 9.42 -9.27
CA MET A 232 18.10 8.23 -9.26
C MET A 232 17.90 7.69 -7.84
N PRO A 233 16.67 7.40 -7.41
CA PRO A 233 16.43 6.87 -6.07
C PRO A 233 16.96 5.43 -5.96
N VAL A 234 17.66 5.14 -4.88
CA VAL A 234 18.22 3.82 -4.58
C VAL A 234 17.20 3.04 -3.78
N GLU A 235 16.69 1.97 -4.35
CA GLU A 235 15.66 1.15 -3.71
C GLU A 235 16.27 0.23 -2.66
N ASP A 236 15.57 0.10 -1.54
CA ASP A 236 15.89 -0.88 -0.51
C ASP A 236 15.79 -2.31 -1.04
N THR A 237 16.60 -3.20 -0.50
CA THR A 237 16.42 -4.65 -0.67
C THR A 237 15.12 -5.12 -0.02
N SER A 238 14.56 -6.25 -0.45
CA SER A 238 13.38 -6.84 0.19
C SER A 238 13.60 -7.12 1.69
N THR A 239 14.83 -7.40 2.11
CA THR A 239 15.21 -7.60 3.52
C THR A 239 15.12 -6.30 4.31
N GLU A 240 15.70 -5.20 3.80
CA GLU A 240 15.59 -3.88 4.43
C GLU A 240 14.13 -3.41 4.49
N LYS A 241 13.35 -3.66 3.44
CA LYS A 241 11.90 -3.37 3.43
C LYS A 241 11.17 -4.15 4.52
N ALA A 242 11.40 -5.46 4.65
CA ALA A 242 10.77 -6.28 5.68
C ALA A 242 11.09 -5.79 7.10
N LEU A 243 12.34 -5.41 7.36
CA LEU A 243 12.74 -4.79 8.63
C LEU A 243 11.99 -3.47 8.87
N HIS A 244 11.85 -2.63 7.84
CA HIS A 244 11.10 -1.39 7.93
C HIS A 244 9.61 -1.64 8.22
N TYR A 245 8.94 -2.56 7.51
CA TYR A 245 7.54 -2.93 7.81
C TYR A 245 7.34 -3.35 9.27
N ARG A 246 8.23 -4.20 9.79
CA ARG A 246 8.16 -4.64 11.20
C ARG A 246 8.29 -3.44 12.14
N ALA A 247 9.33 -2.63 11.95
CA ALA A 247 9.57 -1.46 12.79
C ALA A 247 8.37 -0.49 12.76
N SER A 248 7.82 -0.23 11.57
CA SER A 248 6.68 0.67 11.36
C SER A 248 5.42 0.20 12.06
N TYR A 249 5.10 -1.09 11.96
CA TYR A 249 3.94 -1.66 12.65
C TYR A 249 4.10 -1.58 14.17
N LEU A 250 5.26 -1.99 14.70
CA LEU A 250 5.51 -2.01 16.13
C LEU A 250 5.54 -0.60 16.75
N SER A 251 6.03 0.41 16.03
CA SER A 251 6.13 1.77 16.55
C SER A 251 4.80 2.53 16.55
N ALA A 252 3.94 2.28 15.57
CA ALA A 252 2.76 3.14 15.32
C ALA A 252 1.41 2.42 15.42
N VAL A 253 1.36 1.11 15.16
CA VAL A 253 0.11 0.34 15.14
C VAL A 253 -0.07 -0.41 16.45
N ALA A 254 0.95 -1.14 16.90
CA ALA A 254 0.88 -1.96 18.10
C ALA A 254 0.71 -1.12 19.38
N ASP A 255 -0.16 -1.58 20.29
CA ASP A 255 -0.46 -0.95 21.60
C ASP A 255 -0.66 0.58 21.54
N ASN A 256 -1.43 1.02 20.54
CA ASN A 256 -1.75 2.42 20.35
C ASN A 256 -3.24 2.68 20.65
N PRO A 257 -3.56 3.40 21.74
CA PRO A 257 -4.95 3.55 22.22
C PRO A 257 -5.86 4.35 21.27
N GLN A 258 -5.30 5.08 20.30
CA GLN A 258 -6.08 5.90 19.37
C GLN A 258 -6.15 5.29 17.95
N CYS A 259 -5.33 4.28 17.68
CA CYS A 259 -5.25 3.61 16.39
C CYS A 259 -6.21 2.42 16.33
N LEU A 260 -7.09 2.39 15.32
CA LEU A 260 -8.07 1.32 15.11
C LEU A 260 -7.52 0.15 14.27
N GLY A 261 -6.26 0.24 13.86
CA GLY A 261 -5.55 -0.74 13.04
C GLY A 261 -4.95 -0.11 11.78
N SER A 262 -4.53 -0.96 10.84
CA SER A 262 -3.76 -0.51 9.68
C SER A 262 -4.00 -1.28 8.39
N TYR A 263 -3.58 -0.68 7.28
CA TYR A 263 -3.55 -1.29 5.95
C TYR A 263 -2.14 -1.25 5.38
N VAL A 264 -1.51 -2.42 5.23
CA VAL A 264 -0.17 -2.53 4.62
C VAL A 264 -0.24 -2.26 3.11
N PHE A 265 0.76 -1.56 2.58
CA PHE A 265 0.88 -1.19 1.18
C PHE A 265 2.21 -1.71 0.59
N LEU A 266 2.24 -2.40 -0.54
CA LEU A 266 1.14 -2.81 -1.41
C LEU A 266 1.03 -4.34 -1.51
N TRP A 267 -0.12 -4.89 -1.12
CA TRP A 267 -0.40 -6.33 -1.16
C TRP A 267 -0.77 -6.77 -2.57
N TYR A 268 0.22 -6.68 -3.46
CA TYR A 268 0.10 -6.90 -4.89
C TYR A 268 1.45 -7.36 -5.47
N GLY A 269 1.43 -7.90 -6.69
CA GLY A 269 2.65 -8.33 -7.41
C GLY A 269 2.85 -7.68 -8.78
N GLN A 270 1.86 -6.91 -9.25
CA GLN A 270 1.83 -6.35 -10.61
C GLN A 270 1.52 -4.85 -10.61
N HIS A 271 2.10 -4.09 -9.67
CA HIS A 271 2.05 -2.64 -9.67
C HIS A 271 3.40 -2.06 -10.09
N HIS A 272 3.40 -1.05 -10.95
CA HIS A 272 4.63 -0.34 -11.30
C HIS A 272 4.56 1.07 -10.73
N GLU A 273 5.51 1.40 -9.85
CA GLU A 273 5.69 2.73 -9.30
C GLU A 273 7.16 2.94 -8.98
N LYS A 274 7.83 3.72 -9.83
CA LYS A 274 9.29 3.86 -10.01
C LYS A 274 9.99 2.58 -10.47
N THR A 275 9.70 1.47 -9.81
CA THR A 275 10.09 0.12 -10.23
C THR A 275 8.92 -0.84 -10.00
N HIS A 276 8.99 -2.04 -10.61
CA HIS A 276 8.02 -3.12 -10.34
C HIS A 276 8.30 -3.85 -9.02
N THR A 277 9.33 -3.47 -8.26
CA THR A 277 9.63 -4.05 -6.94
C THR A 277 9.44 -3.07 -5.79
N TRP A 278 9.22 -1.77 -6.06
CA TRP A 278 9.29 -0.73 -5.03
C TRP A 278 8.35 -1.02 -3.86
N TYR A 279 7.05 -1.09 -4.14
CA TYR A 279 6.00 -1.22 -3.13
C TYR A 279 5.33 -2.61 -3.11
N ASN A 280 5.53 -3.43 -4.14
CA ASN A 280 4.93 -4.76 -4.22
C ASN A 280 5.51 -5.69 -3.14
N MET A 281 4.62 -6.32 -2.38
CA MET A 281 4.97 -7.36 -1.42
C MET A 281 5.09 -8.76 -2.06
N PHE A 282 4.60 -8.91 -3.29
CA PHE A 282 4.73 -10.13 -4.10
C PHE A 282 5.51 -9.84 -5.39
N LEU A 283 6.06 -10.88 -6.01
CA LEU A 283 6.52 -10.83 -7.39
C LEU A 283 5.37 -11.13 -8.36
N ALA A 284 5.58 -10.81 -9.64
CA ALA A 284 4.59 -11.05 -10.69
C ALA A 284 4.25 -12.55 -10.88
N ASP A 285 5.15 -13.46 -10.47
CA ASP A 285 4.92 -14.92 -10.46
C ASP A 285 4.16 -15.41 -9.22
N GLY A 286 3.76 -14.49 -8.32
CA GLY A 286 3.06 -14.79 -7.08
C GLY A 286 3.95 -15.09 -5.88
N SER A 287 5.28 -15.14 -6.06
CA SER A 287 6.21 -15.37 -4.93
C SER A 287 6.10 -14.26 -3.89
N ARG A 288 6.04 -14.62 -2.61
CA ARG A 288 5.96 -13.67 -1.50
C ARG A 288 7.35 -13.18 -1.10
N THR A 289 7.45 -11.92 -0.72
CA THR A 289 8.69 -11.37 -0.11
C THR A 289 8.64 -11.49 1.42
N ALA A 290 9.79 -11.27 2.07
CA ALA A 290 9.88 -11.24 3.53
C ALA A 290 8.95 -10.18 4.19
N ALA A 291 8.45 -9.19 3.45
CA ALA A 291 7.44 -8.28 3.95
C ALA A 291 6.10 -8.99 4.25
N VAL A 292 5.70 -9.97 3.43
CA VAL A 292 4.50 -10.79 3.66
C VAL A 292 4.69 -11.64 4.91
N ASP A 293 5.88 -12.24 5.07
CA ASP A 293 6.24 -13.06 6.22
C ASP A 293 6.17 -12.27 7.54
N VAL A 294 6.67 -11.03 7.53
CA VAL A 294 6.56 -10.12 8.68
C VAL A 294 5.11 -9.88 9.07
N MET A 295 4.24 -9.61 8.09
CA MET A 295 2.83 -9.36 8.38
C MET A 295 2.11 -10.63 8.85
N GLU A 296 2.42 -11.79 8.27
CA GLU A 296 1.92 -13.09 8.72
C GLU A 296 2.28 -13.37 10.19
N GLU A 297 3.52 -13.12 10.59
CA GLU A 297 3.95 -13.29 11.98
C GLU A 297 3.21 -12.36 12.92
N ILE A 298 3.13 -11.07 12.58
CA ILE A 298 2.49 -10.04 13.41
C ILE A 298 0.99 -10.29 13.56
N TRP A 299 0.31 -10.65 12.48
CA TRP A 299 -1.15 -10.80 12.48
C TRP A 299 -1.61 -12.12 13.06
N SER A 300 -0.92 -13.22 12.75
CA SER A 300 -1.28 -14.57 13.23
C SER A 300 -0.66 -14.92 14.60
N GLY A 301 0.41 -14.21 14.99
CA GLY A 301 1.22 -14.53 16.17
C GLY A 301 2.15 -15.72 15.97
N ARG A 302 2.36 -16.20 14.74
CA ARG A 302 3.18 -17.37 14.41
C ARG A 302 4.07 -17.07 13.21
N ALA A 303 5.34 -17.46 13.30
CA ALA A 303 6.23 -17.36 12.16
C ALA A 303 5.72 -18.19 10.96
N PRO A 304 5.96 -17.73 9.71
CA PRO A 304 5.66 -18.53 8.52
C PRO A 304 6.36 -19.88 8.56
N ARG A 305 5.74 -20.89 7.95
CA ARG A 305 6.32 -22.25 7.88
C ARG A 305 7.59 -22.31 7.04
N ASN A 306 7.68 -21.47 6.02
CA ASN A 306 8.90 -21.22 5.27
C ASN A 306 9.03 -19.71 5.07
N ARG A 307 10.21 -19.17 5.33
CA ARG A 307 10.53 -17.75 5.24
C ARG A 307 11.20 -17.47 3.90
N ALA A 308 10.83 -16.35 3.30
CA ALA A 308 11.45 -15.86 2.09
C ALA A 308 12.95 -15.63 2.31
N PRO A 309 13.77 -15.78 1.25
CA PRO A 309 15.20 -15.54 1.34
C PRO A 309 15.53 -14.09 1.74
N GLU A 310 16.77 -13.88 2.17
CA GLU A 310 17.29 -12.58 2.56
C GLU A 310 18.41 -12.13 1.62
N ILE A 311 18.36 -10.87 1.17
CA ILE A 311 19.50 -10.22 0.51
C ILE A 311 20.43 -9.68 1.58
N LEU A 312 21.71 -10.03 1.46
CA LEU A 312 22.79 -9.54 2.32
C LEU A 312 23.58 -8.42 1.65
N ALA A 313 23.78 -8.52 0.33
CA ALA A 313 24.46 -7.48 -0.44
C ALA A 313 24.20 -7.60 -1.94
N LEU A 314 24.33 -6.48 -2.66
CA LEU A 314 24.35 -6.42 -4.12
C LEU A 314 25.49 -5.52 -4.59
N GLN A 315 26.30 -6.04 -5.52
CA GLN A 315 27.34 -5.31 -6.22
C GLN A 315 27.08 -5.28 -7.74
N ALA A 316 27.32 -4.12 -8.35
CA ALA A 316 27.37 -3.95 -9.80
C ALA A 316 28.72 -3.33 -10.19
N ALA A 317 29.42 -3.94 -11.16
CA ALA A 317 30.78 -3.55 -11.54
C ALA A 317 31.75 -3.47 -10.34
N GLY A 318 31.66 -4.45 -9.43
CA GLY A 318 32.47 -4.51 -8.21
C GLY A 318 32.15 -3.45 -7.15
N ARG A 319 31.07 -2.67 -7.28
CA ARG A 319 30.70 -1.59 -6.36
C ARG A 319 29.37 -1.84 -5.67
N PHE A 320 29.30 -1.53 -4.38
CA PHE A 320 28.03 -1.51 -3.62
C PHE A 320 27.19 -0.27 -3.93
N GLN A 321 27.83 0.85 -4.26
CA GLN A 321 27.14 2.08 -4.64
C GLN A 321 26.80 2.09 -6.13
N PRO A 322 25.76 2.83 -6.57
CA PRO A 322 25.40 2.98 -7.99
C PRO A 322 26.61 3.36 -8.85
N PRO A 323 27.03 2.51 -9.81
CA PRO A 323 28.21 2.80 -10.63
C PRO A 323 27.86 3.64 -11.86
N THR A 324 28.81 4.46 -12.31
CA THR A 324 28.90 4.90 -13.71
C THR A 324 29.86 3.97 -14.43
N VAL A 325 29.48 3.49 -15.61
CA VAL A 325 30.22 2.52 -16.42
C VAL A 325 30.23 2.94 -17.88
N LYS A 326 31.18 2.43 -18.67
CA LYS A 326 31.23 2.71 -20.10
C LYS A 326 30.04 2.07 -20.82
N ALA A 327 29.39 2.81 -21.73
CA ALA A 327 28.36 2.26 -22.60
C ALA A 327 28.92 1.10 -23.45
N GLY A 328 28.14 0.02 -23.59
CA GLY A 328 28.58 -1.21 -24.26
C GLY A 328 29.49 -2.11 -23.41
N ALA A 329 29.85 -1.72 -22.18
CA ALA A 329 30.71 -2.52 -21.33
C ALA A 329 30.04 -3.84 -20.90
N LEU A 330 30.86 -4.87 -20.76
CA LEU A 330 30.49 -6.08 -20.03
C LEU A 330 30.94 -5.89 -18.58
N ILE A 331 29.99 -5.88 -17.65
CA ILE A 331 30.26 -5.73 -16.22
C ILE A 331 29.94 -7.02 -15.47
N GLU A 332 30.66 -7.27 -14.37
CA GLU A 332 30.31 -8.32 -13.42
C GLU A 332 29.39 -7.77 -12.32
N CYS A 333 28.37 -8.55 -11.98
CA CYS A 333 27.44 -8.29 -10.91
C CYS A 333 27.43 -9.47 -9.94
N LYS A 334 27.26 -9.20 -8.65
CA LYS A 334 27.28 -10.20 -7.58
C LYS A 334 26.20 -9.92 -6.54
N VAL A 335 25.46 -10.95 -6.16
CA VAL A 335 24.53 -10.89 -5.02
C VAL A 335 25.00 -11.84 -3.93
N ALA A 336 24.84 -11.44 -2.68
CA ALA A 336 24.93 -12.33 -1.54
C ALA A 336 23.54 -12.46 -0.92
N ALA A 337 23.07 -13.68 -0.72
CA ALA A 337 21.78 -13.96 -0.11
C ALA A 337 21.87 -15.24 0.72
N ARG A 338 20.90 -15.43 1.61
CA ARG A 338 20.73 -16.67 2.38
C ARG A 338 19.27 -17.05 2.49
N ASP A 339 19.02 -18.33 2.70
CA ASP A 339 17.70 -18.84 3.03
C ASP A 339 17.62 -19.10 4.53
N PRO A 340 16.65 -18.51 5.27
CA PRO A 340 16.53 -18.75 6.70
C PRO A 340 16.22 -20.21 7.08
N ASP A 341 15.63 -20.98 6.17
CA ASP A 341 15.17 -22.36 6.37
C ASP A 341 16.07 -23.40 5.69
N GLY A 342 17.12 -22.94 4.99
CA GLY A 342 18.13 -23.79 4.35
C GLY A 342 17.72 -24.33 2.98
N ASP A 343 16.70 -23.76 2.36
CA ASP A 343 16.26 -24.13 1.02
C ASP A 343 17.30 -23.78 -0.05
N ALA A 344 17.31 -24.55 -1.15
CA ALA A 344 18.19 -24.30 -2.28
C ALA A 344 17.74 -23.05 -3.06
N LEU A 345 18.67 -22.10 -3.24
CA LEU A 345 18.35 -20.81 -3.84
C LEU A 345 18.64 -20.76 -5.35
N ARG A 346 17.69 -20.20 -6.10
CA ARG A 346 17.84 -19.86 -7.52
C ARG A 346 17.94 -18.35 -7.69
N VAL A 347 18.92 -17.89 -8.47
CA VAL A 347 19.16 -16.47 -8.72
C VAL A 347 18.85 -16.13 -10.18
N ASP A 348 18.00 -15.12 -10.37
CA ASP A 348 17.67 -14.54 -11.67
C ASP A 348 18.08 -13.08 -11.72
N TRP A 349 18.48 -12.63 -12.91
CA TRP A 349 18.90 -11.25 -13.15
C TRP A 349 18.13 -10.69 -14.34
N ASP A 350 17.84 -9.39 -14.31
CA ASP A 350 17.46 -8.65 -15.51
C ASP A 350 18.07 -7.24 -15.49
N LEU A 351 18.19 -6.62 -16.68
CA LEU A 351 18.57 -5.22 -16.84
C LEU A 351 17.43 -4.51 -17.54
N ARG A 352 17.09 -3.31 -17.07
CA ARG A 352 16.01 -2.49 -17.63
C ARG A 352 16.48 -1.07 -17.83
N VAL A 353 15.80 -0.33 -18.72
CA VAL A 353 15.89 1.14 -18.74
C VAL A 353 15.32 1.66 -17.42
N ASP A 354 16.08 2.50 -16.71
CA ASP A 354 15.66 3.04 -15.42
C ASP A 354 14.74 4.23 -15.63
N VAL A 355 13.52 4.14 -15.09
CA VAL A 355 12.47 5.17 -15.17
C VAL A 355 12.07 5.65 -13.78
N ALA A 356 12.89 5.37 -12.76
CA ALA A 356 12.58 5.69 -11.36
C ALA A 356 12.61 7.20 -11.04
N ASP A 357 13.02 8.05 -11.99
CA ASP A 357 12.93 9.51 -11.93
C ASP A 357 11.64 10.08 -12.55
N HIS A 358 10.71 9.23 -12.99
CA HIS A 358 9.43 9.66 -13.55
C HIS A 358 8.73 10.67 -12.60
N PRO A 359 8.17 11.78 -13.10
CA PRO A 359 7.66 12.87 -12.25
C PRO A 359 6.29 12.59 -11.61
N ASN A 360 5.64 11.48 -11.96
CA ASN A 360 4.34 11.10 -11.42
C ASN A 360 4.36 10.93 -9.89
N ALA A 361 3.21 11.19 -9.26
CA ALA A 361 3.06 11.19 -7.81
C ALA A 361 1.69 10.67 -7.37
N GLY A 362 1.59 10.20 -6.12
CA GLY A 362 0.32 9.80 -5.49
C GLY A 362 -0.38 8.63 -6.20
N GLY A 363 0.39 7.62 -6.63
CA GLY A 363 -0.13 6.41 -7.27
C GLY A 363 -0.60 6.59 -8.72
N ASP A 364 -0.22 7.68 -9.39
CA ASP A 364 -0.49 7.86 -10.82
C ASP A 364 0.13 6.71 -11.65
N ARG A 365 -0.56 6.25 -12.69
CA ARG A 365 -0.09 5.15 -13.52
C ARG A 365 1.25 5.49 -14.16
N GLU A 366 2.24 4.64 -13.95
CA GLU A 366 3.56 4.72 -14.58
C GLU A 366 3.79 3.49 -15.49
N PRO A 367 4.20 3.68 -16.76
CA PRO A 367 4.57 2.56 -17.61
C PRO A 367 5.91 1.96 -17.17
N GLY A 368 5.94 0.68 -16.85
CA GLY A 368 7.18 -0.04 -16.61
C GLY A 368 7.95 -0.32 -17.90
N THR A 369 9.23 -0.66 -17.75
CA THR A 369 10.11 -1.05 -18.85
C THR A 369 10.34 -2.57 -18.86
N PRO A 370 10.32 -3.24 -20.03
CA PRO A 370 10.63 -4.66 -20.11
C PRO A 370 12.12 -4.92 -19.89
N PRO A 371 12.52 -6.16 -19.53
CA PRO A 371 13.91 -6.60 -19.59
C PRO A 371 14.54 -6.35 -20.95
N ILE A 372 15.80 -5.89 -20.95
CA ILE A 372 16.61 -5.74 -22.16
C ILE A 372 17.08 -7.14 -22.58
N THR A 373 16.54 -7.65 -23.67
CA THR A 373 16.87 -8.99 -24.18
C THR A 373 18.37 -9.11 -24.46
N GLY A 374 18.99 -10.18 -23.97
CA GLY A 374 20.42 -10.46 -24.18
C GLY A 374 21.37 -9.61 -23.33
N SER A 375 20.88 -8.77 -22.41
CA SER A 375 21.74 -8.02 -21.49
C SER A 375 22.44 -8.92 -20.48
N ILE A 376 21.81 -10.01 -20.04
CA ILE A 376 22.44 -11.02 -19.19
C ILE A 376 23.16 -12.01 -20.11
N VAL A 377 24.48 -11.90 -20.19
CA VAL A 377 25.32 -12.73 -21.08
C VAL A 377 25.56 -14.10 -20.45
N GLU A 378 25.79 -14.11 -19.14
CA GLU A 378 26.01 -15.33 -18.36
C GLU A 378 25.55 -15.10 -16.92
N ALA A 379 24.96 -16.12 -16.29
CA ALA A 379 24.65 -16.12 -14.86
C ALA A 379 24.99 -17.49 -14.27
N ARG A 380 25.82 -17.52 -13.22
CA ARG A 380 26.21 -18.75 -12.52
C ARG A 380 26.24 -18.52 -11.02
N GLY A 381 25.41 -19.27 -10.30
CA GLY A 381 25.28 -19.15 -8.85
C GLY A 381 24.96 -17.72 -8.45
N TRP A 382 25.92 -17.06 -7.80
CA TRP A 382 25.78 -15.73 -7.20
C TRP A 382 26.23 -14.57 -8.08
N THR A 383 26.73 -14.85 -9.30
CA THR A 383 27.29 -13.85 -10.20
C THR A 383 26.61 -13.83 -11.56
N ALA A 384 26.62 -12.66 -12.20
CA ALA A 384 26.18 -12.48 -13.58
C ALA A 384 27.11 -11.54 -14.35
N SER A 385 27.37 -11.86 -15.62
CA SER A 385 27.99 -10.97 -16.59
C SER A 385 26.91 -10.23 -17.36
N VAL A 386 26.87 -8.91 -17.21
CA VAL A 386 25.82 -8.04 -17.73
C VAL A 386 26.39 -7.10 -18.78
N ARG A 387 25.87 -7.17 -20.00
CA ARG A 387 26.18 -6.25 -21.09
C ARG A 387 25.32 -5.00 -20.95
N ILE A 388 25.97 -3.89 -20.66
CA ILE A 388 25.35 -2.57 -20.66
C ILE A 388 25.12 -2.15 -22.12
N PRO A 389 23.95 -1.58 -22.47
CA PRO A 389 23.71 -1.11 -23.83
C PRO A 389 24.75 -0.10 -24.31
N ALA A 390 24.99 -0.07 -25.62
CA ALA A 390 25.88 0.90 -26.25
C ALA A 390 25.29 2.32 -26.28
N GLN A 391 23.98 2.46 -26.05
CA GLN A 391 23.32 3.73 -25.88
C GLN A 391 23.63 4.27 -24.47
N PRO A 392 24.19 5.49 -24.34
CA PRO A 392 24.31 6.15 -23.04
C PRO A 392 22.94 6.37 -22.40
N GLY A 393 22.87 6.30 -21.07
CA GLY A 393 21.61 6.45 -20.36
C GLY A 393 21.59 5.84 -18.97
N HIS A 394 20.39 5.82 -18.37
CA HIS A 394 20.16 5.24 -17.05
C HIS A 394 19.53 3.85 -17.18
N TYR A 395 20.14 2.89 -16.51
CA TYR A 395 19.71 1.50 -16.46
C TYR A 395 19.59 1.05 -15.01
N ARG A 396 18.80 0.01 -14.78
CA ARG A 396 18.66 -0.60 -13.46
C ARG A 396 18.79 -2.10 -13.57
N LEU A 397 19.77 -2.63 -12.83
CA LEU A 397 19.98 -4.05 -12.67
C LEU A 397 19.05 -4.56 -11.56
N PHE A 398 18.28 -5.61 -11.84
CA PHE A 398 17.49 -6.31 -10.84
C PHE A 398 18.05 -7.70 -10.60
N VAL A 399 17.96 -8.16 -9.35
CA VAL A 399 18.22 -9.54 -8.96
C VAL A 399 17.06 -10.07 -8.13
N TYR A 400 16.71 -11.33 -8.38
CA TYR A 400 15.65 -12.05 -7.69
C TYR A 400 16.24 -13.36 -7.18
N VAL A 401 16.08 -13.64 -5.90
CA VAL A 401 16.55 -14.88 -5.25
C VAL A 401 15.32 -15.65 -4.78
N ARG A 402 15.11 -16.86 -5.29
CA ARG A 402 13.92 -17.69 -5.02
C ARG A 402 14.28 -18.97 -4.28
N ASP A 403 13.45 -19.38 -3.34
CA ASP A 403 13.61 -20.59 -2.51
C ASP A 403 13.02 -21.88 -3.14
N GLY A 404 12.23 -21.75 -4.22
CA GLY A 404 11.49 -22.88 -4.80
C GLY A 404 10.30 -23.37 -3.95
N LYS A 405 9.93 -22.63 -2.91
CA LYS A 405 8.79 -22.85 -1.99
C LYS A 405 7.85 -21.63 -1.94
N GLY A 406 7.96 -20.76 -2.95
CA GLY A 406 7.10 -19.59 -3.14
C GLY A 406 7.57 -18.34 -2.39
N GLY A 407 8.74 -18.35 -1.78
CA GLY A 407 9.42 -17.19 -1.21
C GLY A 407 10.44 -16.59 -2.19
N ALA A 408 10.57 -15.27 -2.17
CA ALA A 408 11.56 -14.56 -2.98
C ALA A 408 12.14 -13.33 -2.27
N ALA A 409 13.39 -13.01 -2.60
CA ALA A 409 14.08 -11.80 -2.19
C ALA A 409 14.47 -10.96 -3.42
N THR A 410 14.48 -9.64 -3.27
CA THR A 410 14.82 -8.72 -4.35
C THR A 410 15.85 -7.69 -3.93
N ALA A 411 16.69 -7.32 -4.89
CA ALA A 411 17.52 -6.13 -4.81
C ALA A 411 17.69 -5.55 -6.21
N ASN A 412 18.03 -4.27 -6.29
CA ASN A 412 18.38 -3.65 -7.55
C ASN A 412 19.41 -2.54 -7.38
N ARG A 413 19.99 -2.11 -8.49
CA ARG A 413 21.03 -1.07 -8.51
C ARG A 413 20.87 -0.18 -9.75
N PRO A 414 20.69 1.15 -9.58
CA PRO A 414 20.84 2.10 -10.68
C PRO A 414 22.26 2.05 -11.24
N ILE A 415 22.39 2.17 -12.55
CA ILE A 415 23.65 2.18 -13.32
C ILE A 415 23.54 3.31 -14.34
N ARG A 416 24.57 4.16 -14.42
CA ARG A 416 24.68 5.17 -15.49
C ARG A 416 25.69 4.69 -16.54
N ALA A 417 25.28 4.66 -17.79
CA ALA A 417 26.14 4.33 -18.93
C ALA A 417 26.58 5.61 -19.65
N GLU A 418 27.89 5.78 -19.84
CA GLU A 418 28.51 6.93 -20.52
C GLU A 418 29.45 6.51 -21.67
#